data_AF-A0A559IXJ2-F1
#
_entry.id   AF-A0A559IXJ2-F1
#
_cell.length_a   1.000
_cell.length_b   1.000
_cell.length_c   1.000
_cell.angle_alpha   90.00
_cell.angle_beta   90.00
_cell.angle_gamma   90.00
#
_symmetry.space_group_name_H-M   'P 1'
#
loop_
_entity.id
_entity.type
_entity.pdbx_description
1 polymer ?
#
loop_
_entity_poly.entity_id
_entity_poly.type
_entity_poly.pdbx_seq_one_letter_code
_entity_poly.pdbx_strand_id
1 'polypeptide(L)'
;MVVFMSSVFILAFALSLDSFGVGMTYGLRRVRIGWLPVAIIAGCSGLVLYVSMQIGTIIMQVFSADVSRWIGALLLIGIGCWVLVQFFRTSSEDDEVVPQTNDIADPLDKVVTSAIVHVDTVPAETTREIASTPATLFHLQLKRLGIIIHILRSPAAADMDRSGTISPSEAAWLGAALSLDAFGAGIGAAMLGYPSLWTSLFIALFGGIFLKLGIHVGAAFARTEWIRKLTFLPGLLLIMMGIMKLM
;
A
#
# COMPACT_ATOMS: atom_id res chain seq x y z
N MET A 1 -1.79 5.46 35.78
CA MET A 1 -2.69 4.56 35.01
C MET A 1 -3.56 5.32 34.01
N VAL A 2 -4.31 6.37 34.42
CA VAL A 2 -5.15 7.16 33.48
C VAL A 2 -4.33 7.85 32.38
N VAL A 3 -3.25 8.56 32.73
CA VAL A 3 -2.35 9.24 31.77
C VAL A 3 -1.75 8.26 30.76
N PHE A 4 -1.47 7.04 31.21
CA PHE A 4 -0.92 5.99 30.37
C PHE A 4 -1.93 5.50 29.33
N MET A 5 -3.16 5.27 29.78
CA MET A 5 -4.27 4.85 28.92
C MET A 5 -4.62 5.91 27.87
N SER A 6 -4.60 7.20 28.25
CA SER A 6 -4.87 8.30 27.32
C SER A 6 -3.82 8.40 26.22
N SER A 7 -2.54 8.23 26.55
CA SER A 7 -1.48 8.31 25.54
C SER A 7 -1.47 7.11 24.59
N VAL A 8 -1.75 5.90 25.10
CA VAL A 8 -1.95 4.71 24.24
C VAL A 8 -3.14 4.91 23.31
N PHE A 9 -4.22 5.53 23.80
CA PHE A 9 -5.39 5.83 22.97
C PHE A 9 -5.07 6.82 21.83
N ILE A 10 -4.36 7.91 22.15
CA ILE A 10 -3.93 8.88 21.13
C ILE A 10 -3.00 8.23 20.11
N LEU A 11 -2.04 7.42 20.57
CA LEU A 11 -1.14 6.66 19.69
C LEU A 11 -1.90 5.68 18.80
N ALA A 12 -2.83 4.92 19.37
CA ALA A 12 -3.66 3.98 18.63
C ALA A 12 -4.53 4.67 17.60
N PHE A 13 -5.12 5.82 17.94
CA PHE A 13 -5.87 6.63 16.99
C PHE A 13 -4.97 7.12 15.85
N ALA A 14 -3.82 7.71 16.16
CA ALA A 14 -2.89 8.24 15.17
C ALA A 14 -2.42 7.16 14.17
N LEU A 15 -2.05 5.98 14.65
CA LEU A 15 -1.62 4.87 13.79
C LEU A 15 -2.76 4.25 13.00
N SER A 16 -3.97 4.21 13.57
CA SER A 16 -5.13 3.66 12.88
C SER A 16 -5.63 4.52 11.72
N LEU A 17 -5.20 5.78 11.63
CA LEU A 17 -5.56 6.67 10.50
C LEU A 17 -5.02 6.13 9.16
N ASP A 18 -3.87 5.45 9.15
CA ASP A 18 -3.33 4.82 7.95
C ASP A 18 -4.24 3.65 7.50
N SER A 19 -4.62 2.78 8.45
CA SER A 19 -5.59 1.70 8.24
C SER A 19 -6.95 2.21 7.75
N PHE A 20 -7.42 3.33 8.29
CA PHE A 20 -8.68 3.96 7.88
C PHE A 20 -8.60 4.54 6.46
N GLY A 21 -7.51 5.20 6.09
CA GLY A 21 -7.30 5.74 4.74
C GLY A 21 -7.28 4.64 3.68
N VAL A 22 -6.59 3.54 3.96
CA VAL A 22 -6.60 2.35 3.11
C VAL A 22 -7.99 1.72 3.04
N GLY A 23 -8.68 1.58 4.19
CA GLY A 23 -10.06 1.11 4.24
C GLY A 23 -11.02 1.96 3.42
N MET A 24 -10.91 3.28 3.52
CA MET A 24 -11.69 4.23 2.73
C MET A 24 -11.43 4.07 1.24
N THR A 25 -10.17 3.93 0.85
CA THR A 25 -9.77 3.73 -0.56
C THR A 25 -10.41 2.46 -1.13
N TYR A 26 -10.41 1.34 -0.40
CA TYR A 26 -11.09 0.11 -0.84
C TYR A 26 -12.61 0.21 -0.79
N GLY A 27 -13.16 0.91 0.21
CA GLY A 27 -14.59 1.19 0.30
C GLY A 27 -15.11 1.98 -0.89
N LEU A 28 -14.37 3.01 -1.32
CA LEU A 28 -14.68 3.82 -2.50
C LEU A 28 -14.68 2.99 -3.78
N ARG A 29 -13.75 2.03 -3.88
CA ARG A 29 -13.67 1.06 -4.99
C ARG A 29 -14.73 -0.05 -4.92
N ARG A 30 -15.63 -0.02 -3.93
CA ARG A 30 -16.71 -1.02 -3.71
C ARG A 30 -16.20 -2.46 -3.57
N VAL A 31 -14.94 -2.65 -3.16
CA VAL A 31 -14.34 -3.98 -2.93
C VAL A 31 -14.89 -4.55 -1.63
N ARG A 32 -15.37 -5.80 -1.64
CA ARG A 32 -15.91 -6.45 -0.44
C ARG A 32 -14.81 -7.16 0.31
N ILE A 33 -14.45 -6.62 1.46
CA ILE A 33 -13.45 -7.23 2.35
C ILE A 33 -14.18 -8.06 3.40
N GLY A 34 -13.95 -9.37 3.39
CA GLY A 34 -14.43 -10.28 4.42
C GLY A 34 -13.72 -10.04 5.77
N TRP A 35 -14.22 -10.65 6.84
CA TRP A 35 -13.62 -10.50 8.17
C TRP A 35 -12.23 -11.15 8.29
N LEU A 36 -11.97 -12.18 7.49
CA LEU A 36 -10.73 -12.96 7.54
C LEU A 36 -9.53 -12.15 7.02
N PRO A 37 -9.60 -11.46 5.86
CA PRO A 37 -8.60 -10.46 5.45
C PRO A 37 -8.34 -9.36 6.49
N VAL A 38 -9.38 -8.81 7.11
CA VAL A 38 -9.22 -7.76 8.14
C VAL A 38 -8.43 -8.28 9.34
N ALA A 39 -8.71 -9.51 9.79
CA ALA A 39 -7.98 -10.14 10.87
C ALA A 39 -6.51 -10.42 10.51
N ILE A 40 -6.23 -10.81 9.26
CA ILE A 40 -4.86 -10.99 8.77
C ILE A 40 -4.10 -9.67 8.76
N ILE A 41 -4.69 -8.60 8.24
CA ILE A 41 -4.08 -7.26 8.21
C ILE A 41 -3.78 -6.77 9.63
N ALA A 42 -4.79 -6.79 10.51
CA ALA A 42 -4.65 -6.39 11.90
C ALA A 42 -3.59 -7.24 12.64
N GLY A 43 -3.60 -8.55 12.43
CA GLY A 43 -2.63 -9.46 13.01
C GLY A 43 -1.20 -9.21 12.52
N CYS A 44 -1.03 -8.93 11.21
CA CYS A 44 0.26 -8.60 10.62
C CYS A 44 0.82 -7.30 11.19
N SER A 45 0.03 -6.22 11.18
CA SER A 45 0.44 -4.93 11.76
C SER A 45 0.73 -5.05 13.26
N GLY A 46 -0.10 -5.79 14.01
CA GLY A 46 0.11 -6.05 15.44
C GLY A 46 1.39 -6.85 15.74
N LEU A 47 1.69 -7.86 14.92
CA LEU A 47 2.91 -8.67 15.05
C LEU A 47 4.15 -7.82 14.77
N VAL A 48 4.13 -7.05 13.69
CA VAL A 48 5.25 -6.17 13.31
C VAL A 48 5.48 -5.11 14.38
N LEU A 49 4.41 -4.48 14.88
CA LEU A 49 4.47 -3.53 15.98
C LEU A 49 5.07 -4.15 17.25
N TYR A 50 4.64 -5.37 17.62
CA TYR A 50 5.19 -6.10 18.76
C TYR A 50 6.68 -6.38 18.60
N VAL A 51 7.10 -6.97 17.47
CA VAL A 51 8.50 -7.24 17.16
C VAL A 51 9.31 -5.95 17.19
N SER A 52 8.75 -4.88 16.64
CA SER A 52 9.38 -3.56 16.65
C SER A 52 9.58 -3.00 18.05
N MET A 53 8.63 -3.21 18.96
CA MET A 53 8.80 -2.80 20.36
C MET A 53 9.87 -3.64 21.06
N GLN A 54 10.01 -4.93 20.74
CA GLN A 54 11.12 -5.75 21.24
C GLN A 54 12.47 -5.23 20.75
N ILE A 55 12.57 -4.87 19.48
CA ILE A 55 13.78 -4.25 18.92
C ILE A 55 14.05 -2.90 19.60
N GLY A 56 13.03 -2.06 19.78
CA GLY A 56 13.17 -0.75 20.42
C GLY A 56 13.65 -0.81 21.87
N THR A 57 13.16 -1.79 22.64
CA THR A 57 13.61 -2.02 24.02
C THR A 57 15.07 -2.49 24.10
N ILE A 58 15.52 -3.33 23.16
CA ILE A 58 16.93 -3.73 23.04
C ILE A 58 17.81 -2.53 22.67
N ILE A 59 17.35 -1.68 21.74
CA ILE A 59 18.06 -0.46 21.34
C ILE A 59 18.24 0.48 22.55
N MET A 60 17.22 0.63 23.39
CA MET A 60 17.31 1.44 24.62
C MET A 60 18.40 0.99 25.58
N GLN A 61 18.76 -0.28 25.58
CA GLN A 61 19.82 -0.82 26.45
C GLN A 61 21.22 -0.60 25.87
N VAL A 62 21.32 -0.35 24.55
CA VAL A 62 22.60 -0.18 23.84
C VAL A 62 22.92 1.29 23.58
N PHE A 63 21.93 2.17 23.47
CA PHE A 63 22.10 3.57 23.08
C PHE A 63 21.81 4.55 24.23
N SER A 64 22.75 5.46 24.48
CA SER A 64 22.53 6.61 25.38
C SER A 64 21.38 7.48 24.87
N ALA A 65 20.53 7.98 25.78
CA ALA A 65 19.28 8.69 25.49
C ALA A 65 19.45 9.90 24.54
N ASP A 66 20.64 10.48 24.47
CA ASP A 66 20.94 11.58 23.56
C ASP A 66 20.97 11.14 22.09
N VAL A 67 21.53 9.96 21.79
CA VAL A 67 21.67 9.46 20.41
C VAL A 67 20.30 9.16 19.80
N SER A 68 19.39 8.61 20.60
CA SER A 68 17.98 8.41 20.26
C SER A 68 17.29 9.71 19.82
N ARG A 69 17.57 10.81 20.53
CA ARG A 69 16.99 12.13 20.24
C ARG A 69 17.51 12.70 18.92
N TRP A 70 18.81 12.54 18.66
CA TRP A 70 19.43 12.96 17.40
C TRP A 70 18.97 12.12 16.20
N ILE A 71 18.89 10.80 16.34
CA ILE A 71 18.43 9.90 15.28
C ILE A 71 16.99 10.21 14.87
N GLY A 72 16.09 10.38 15.85
CA GLY A 72 14.69 10.75 15.57
C GLY A 72 14.57 12.10 14.88
N ALA A 73 15.36 13.10 15.32
CA ALA A 73 15.38 14.42 14.70
C ALA A 73 15.91 14.38 13.26
N LEU A 74 17.01 13.66 13.01
CA LEU A 74 17.62 13.54 11.68
C LEU A 74 16.70 12.79 10.69
N LEU A 75 16.00 11.76 11.17
CA LEU A 75 15.05 10.98 10.38
C LEU A 75 13.80 11.80 10.00
N LEU A 76 13.24 12.58 10.93
CA LEU A 76 12.12 13.49 10.66
C LEU A 76 12.50 14.61 9.69
N ILE A 77 13.68 15.21 9.86
CA ILE A 77 14.18 16.24 8.94
C ILE A 77 14.40 15.65 7.55
N GLY A 78 15.00 14.46 7.45
CA GLY A 78 15.26 13.79 6.17
C GLY A 78 13.98 13.44 5.40
N ILE A 79 13.01 12.79 6.06
CA ILE A 79 11.73 12.44 5.43
C ILE A 79 10.93 13.69 5.09
N GLY A 80 10.88 14.67 5.99
CA GLY A 80 10.21 15.95 5.75
C GLY A 80 10.78 16.68 4.54
N CYS A 81 12.11 16.72 4.41
CA CYS A 81 12.78 17.34 3.28
C CYS A 81 12.53 16.59 1.96
N TRP A 82 12.56 15.26 1.98
CA TRP A 82 12.25 14.43 0.81
C TRP A 82 10.82 14.63 0.31
N VAL A 83 9.83 14.61 1.22
CA VAL A 83 8.42 14.86 0.88
C VAL A 83 8.22 16.28 0.35
N LEU A 84 8.92 17.26 0.93
CA LEU A 84 8.87 18.64 0.46
C LEU A 84 9.40 18.75 -0.98
N VAL A 85 10.54 18.13 -1.29
CA VAL A 85 11.12 18.10 -2.65
C VAL A 85 10.20 17.38 -3.64
N GLN A 86 9.56 16.27 -3.24
CA GLN A 86 8.59 15.57 -4.07
C GLN A 86 7.39 16.45 -4.41
N PHE A 87 6.91 17.24 -3.44
CA PHE A 87 5.77 18.15 -3.63
C PHE A 87 6.11 19.29 -4.60
N PHE A 88 7.30 19.88 -4.51
CA PHE A 88 7.73 20.94 -5.44
C PHE A 88 8.03 20.42 -6.85
N ARG A 89 8.49 19.16 -7.00
CA ARG A 89 8.71 18.56 -8.33
C ARG A 89 7.42 18.19 -9.06
N THR A 90 6.32 17.93 -8.35
CA THR A 90 5.02 17.61 -8.98
C THR A 90 4.35 18.83 -9.61
N SER A 91 4.78 20.06 -9.27
CA SER A 91 4.20 21.30 -9.79
C SER A 91 4.86 21.83 -11.07
N SER A 92 5.79 21.11 -11.71
CA SER A 92 6.53 21.62 -12.87
C SER A 92 6.45 20.74 -14.13
N GLU A 93 5.56 19.73 -14.16
CA GLU A 93 5.36 18.82 -15.30
C GLU A 93 3.96 18.96 -15.95
N ASP A 94 3.27 20.09 -15.72
CA ASP A 94 1.95 20.42 -16.31
C ASP A 94 1.99 21.62 -17.28
N ASP A 95 3.16 21.99 -17.80
CA ASP A 95 3.31 23.04 -18.84
C ASP A 95 3.79 22.44 -20.17
N GLU A 96 3.01 21.54 -20.77
CA GLU A 96 3.04 21.34 -22.22
C GLU A 96 1.62 21.11 -22.77
N VAL A 97 0.90 22.23 -22.92
CA VAL A 97 -0.37 22.30 -23.65
C VAL A 97 -0.09 22.25 -25.15
N VAL A 98 -0.35 21.11 -25.80
CA VAL A 98 -0.47 21.04 -27.26
C VAL A 98 -1.95 21.18 -27.66
N PRO A 99 -2.34 22.17 -28.49
CA PRO A 99 -3.75 22.44 -28.80
C PRO A 99 -4.38 21.39 -29.72
N GLN A 100 -5.65 21.07 -29.46
CA GLN A 100 -6.52 20.34 -30.37
C GLN A 100 -6.85 21.18 -31.61
N THR A 101 -6.62 20.63 -32.80
CA THR A 101 -7.30 21.04 -34.04
C THR A 101 -8.19 19.90 -34.49
N ASN A 102 -9.50 20.07 -34.30
CA ASN A 102 -10.52 19.30 -35.01
C ASN A 102 -10.67 19.91 -36.40
N ASP A 103 -10.45 19.11 -37.44
CA ASP A 103 -11.08 19.33 -38.75
C ASP A 103 -11.60 17.98 -39.27
N ILE A 104 -12.88 18.00 -39.63
CA ILE A 104 -13.67 16.90 -40.19
C ILE A 104 -13.48 16.94 -41.72
N ALA A 105 -13.06 15.83 -42.34
CA ALA A 105 -13.32 15.52 -43.76
C ALA A 105 -13.16 14.01 -44.08
N ASP A 106 -14.31 13.30 -44.05
CA ASP A 106 -14.83 12.27 -45.00
C ASP A 106 -14.01 11.01 -45.44
N PRO A 107 -14.66 9.96 -46.02
CA PRO A 107 -14.36 8.54 -45.80
C PRO A 107 -13.86 7.88 -47.12
N LEU A 108 -13.66 6.55 -47.10
CA LEU A 108 -13.37 5.72 -48.29
C LEU A 108 -12.06 6.02 -49.03
N ASP A 109 -10.98 5.30 -48.69
CA ASP A 109 -10.29 4.45 -49.67
C ASP A 109 -9.18 3.62 -49.05
N LYS A 110 -8.91 2.46 -49.68
CA LYS A 110 -7.93 1.41 -49.35
C LYS A 110 -8.49 0.30 -48.43
N VAL A 111 -9.39 -0.61 -48.82
CA VAL A 111 -9.40 -1.53 -49.97
C VAL A 111 -8.00 -1.98 -50.43
N VAL A 112 -7.87 -3.28 -50.62
CA VAL A 112 -6.81 -3.91 -51.44
C VAL A 112 -5.49 -4.15 -50.68
N THR A 113 -5.45 -5.35 -50.08
CA THR A 113 -4.47 -6.38 -50.47
C THR A 113 -3.48 -6.85 -49.43
N SER A 114 -3.61 -8.16 -49.22
CA SER A 114 -2.63 -9.17 -48.80
C SER A 114 -2.65 -9.52 -47.31
N ALA A 115 -2.89 -10.76 -46.89
CA ALA A 115 -3.26 -11.96 -47.60
C ALA A 115 -3.75 -12.99 -46.56
N ILE A 116 -4.87 -13.64 -46.84
CA ILE A 116 -5.31 -14.91 -46.24
C ILE A 116 -5.46 -15.88 -47.40
N VAL A 117 -4.61 -16.91 -47.55
CA VAL A 117 -4.79 -18.06 -48.46
C VAL A 117 -3.89 -19.23 -47.97
N HIS A 118 -4.48 -20.26 -47.32
CA HIS A 118 -4.57 -21.70 -47.75
C HIS A 118 -3.40 -22.63 -47.32
N VAL A 119 -3.47 -23.95 -47.08
CA VAL A 119 -4.51 -25.04 -47.08
C VAL A 119 -3.84 -26.35 -46.57
N ASP A 120 -4.59 -27.16 -45.80
CA ASP A 120 -4.75 -28.64 -45.66
C ASP A 120 -3.63 -29.74 -45.63
N THR A 121 -3.82 -30.69 -44.67
CA THR A 121 -3.72 -32.20 -44.69
C THR A 121 -2.39 -33.03 -44.54
N VAL A 122 -2.18 -33.69 -43.35
CA VAL A 122 -1.99 -35.15 -42.94
C VAL A 122 -1.15 -36.13 -43.85
N PRO A 123 -0.42 -37.25 -43.44
CA PRO A 123 -0.39 -38.12 -42.21
C PRO A 123 0.97 -38.74 -41.65
N ALA A 124 0.87 -39.38 -40.46
CA ALA A 124 1.42 -40.67 -39.91
C ALA A 124 2.94 -41.09 -39.77
N GLU A 125 3.24 -41.56 -38.53
CA GLU A 125 4.14 -42.64 -38.02
C GLU A 125 5.69 -42.52 -37.77
N THR A 126 6.03 -42.59 -36.46
CA THR A 126 6.99 -43.50 -35.75
C THR A 126 8.52 -43.49 -36.02
N THR A 127 9.34 -43.17 -34.99
CA THR A 127 10.39 -44.04 -34.36
C THR A 127 11.10 -43.33 -33.17
N ARG A 128 11.42 -44.14 -32.15
CA ARG A 128 12.08 -43.88 -30.83
C ARG A 128 13.53 -43.33 -31.03
N GLU A 129 14.27 -42.71 -30.09
CA GLU A 129 14.61 -43.17 -28.73
C GLU A 129 15.58 -42.15 -28.05
N ILE A 130 15.32 -41.86 -26.76
CA ILE A 130 16.20 -41.49 -25.62
C ILE A 130 17.34 -40.44 -25.76
N ALA A 131 17.19 -39.30 -25.06
CA ALA A 131 18.26 -38.74 -24.21
C ALA A 131 17.66 -37.87 -23.08
N SER A 132 17.88 -38.30 -21.85
CA SER A 132 17.49 -37.64 -20.61
C SER A 132 18.27 -36.35 -20.33
N THR A 133 17.59 -35.25 -20.02
CA THR A 133 18.12 -34.23 -19.10
C THR A 133 16.96 -33.64 -18.29
N PRO A 134 16.95 -33.78 -16.95
CA PRO A 134 15.88 -33.26 -16.11
C PRO A 134 16.15 -31.77 -15.84
N ALA A 135 15.60 -30.88 -16.66
CA ALA A 135 15.68 -29.43 -16.42
C ALA A 135 14.30 -28.76 -16.36
N THR A 136 13.24 -29.52 -16.10
CA THR A 136 11.85 -29.03 -16.09
C THR A 136 11.30 -28.80 -14.68
N LEU A 137 12.14 -28.35 -13.73
CA LEU A 137 11.69 -27.98 -12.38
C LEU A 137 11.96 -26.51 -12.00
N PHE A 138 12.94 -25.84 -12.61
CA PHE A 138 13.26 -24.45 -12.28
C PHE A 138 12.35 -23.41 -12.99
N HIS A 139 11.75 -23.75 -14.13
CA HIS A 139 10.93 -22.80 -14.89
C HIS A 139 9.58 -22.47 -14.23
N LEU A 140 9.04 -23.36 -13.38
CA LEU A 140 7.77 -23.10 -12.68
C LEU A 140 7.94 -22.13 -11.48
N GLN A 141 9.10 -22.10 -10.83
CA GLN A 141 9.34 -21.23 -9.68
C GLN A 141 9.60 -19.77 -10.08
N LEU A 142 10.22 -19.51 -11.23
CA LEU A 142 10.44 -18.14 -11.70
C LEU A 142 9.13 -17.41 -12.08
N LYS A 143 8.09 -18.12 -12.52
CA LYS A 143 6.75 -17.52 -12.70
C LYS A 143 6.11 -17.11 -11.36
N ARG A 144 6.28 -17.90 -10.30
CA ARG A 144 5.78 -17.54 -8.95
C ARG A 144 6.53 -16.35 -8.35
N LEU A 145 7.84 -16.25 -8.56
CA LEU A 145 8.66 -15.10 -8.13
C LEU A 145 8.33 -13.83 -8.92
N GLY A 146 8.02 -13.94 -10.21
CA GLY A 146 7.57 -12.81 -11.03
C GLY A 146 6.31 -12.15 -10.49
N ILE A 147 5.36 -12.95 -9.96
CA ILE A 147 4.14 -12.43 -9.31
C ILE A 147 4.48 -11.69 -8.01
N ILE A 148 5.39 -12.23 -7.19
CA ILE A 148 5.82 -11.61 -5.91
C ILE A 148 6.51 -10.26 -6.15
N ILE A 149 7.38 -10.19 -7.16
CA ILE A 149 8.07 -8.94 -7.52
C ILE A 149 7.08 -7.92 -8.11
N HIS A 150 6.08 -8.36 -8.87
CA HIS A 150 5.06 -7.46 -9.42
C HIS A 150 4.10 -6.92 -8.33
N ILE A 151 3.80 -7.72 -7.30
CA ILE A 151 2.97 -7.34 -6.16
C ILE A 151 3.63 -6.23 -5.32
N LEU A 152 4.95 -6.23 -5.18
CA LEU A 152 5.69 -5.17 -4.47
C LEU A 152 5.65 -3.80 -5.18
N ARG A 153 5.25 -3.75 -6.45
CA ARG A 153 5.23 -2.51 -7.26
C ARG A 153 3.98 -1.65 -7.05
N SER A 154 2.92 -2.21 -6.45
CA SER A 154 1.62 -1.52 -6.26
C SER A 154 0.95 -1.86 -4.92
N PRO A 155 1.59 -1.60 -3.75
CA PRO A 155 1.06 -2.00 -2.44
C PRO A 155 -0.32 -1.38 -2.11
N ALA A 156 -0.64 -0.22 -2.71
CA ALA A 156 -1.90 0.50 -2.50
C ALA A 156 -3.11 -0.09 -3.26
N ALA A 157 -2.90 -1.04 -4.17
CA ALA A 157 -3.95 -1.74 -4.90
C ALA A 157 -3.78 -3.26 -4.71
N ALA A 158 -4.16 -3.75 -3.53
CA ALA A 158 -4.02 -5.14 -3.12
C ALA A 158 -5.00 -6.09 -3.82
N ASP A 159 -6.09 -5.57 -4.42
CA ASP A 159 -6.95 -6.35 -5.33
C ASP A 159 -6.22 -6.54 -6.67
N MET A 160 -5.27 -7.48 -6.67
CA MET A 160 -4.32 -7.70 -7.77
C MET A 160 -4.95 -8.54 -8.87
N ASP A 161 -5.93 -9.38 -8.51
CA ASP A 161 -6.68 -10.23 -9.43
C ASP A 161 -7.99 -9.61 -9.95
N ARG A 162 -8.33 -8.39 -9.51
CA ARG A 162 -9.57 -7.67 -9.86
C ARG A 162 -10.84 -8.49 -9.59
N SER A 163 -10.80 -9.39 -8.60
CA SER A 163 -11.94 -10.23 -8.23
C SER A 163 -13.03 -9.43 -7.50
N GLY A 164 -12.70 -8.24 -6.99
CA GLY A 164 -13.60 -7.45 -6.15
C GLY A 164 -13.74 -8.00 -4.72
N THR A 165 -12.92 -8.99 -4.35
CA THR A 165 -12.80 -9.55 -3.00
C THR A 165 -11.35 -9.72 -2.61
N ILE A 166 -10.95 -9.28 -1.43
CA ILE A 166 -9.55 -9.44 -0.99
C ILE A 166 -9.31 -10.87 -0.52
N SER A 167 -8.38 -11.56 -1.18
CA SER A 167 -7.91 -12.88 -0.76
C SER A 167 -7.03 -12.80 0.50
N PRO A 168 -6.91 -13.89 1.29
CA PRO A 168 -6.03 -13.92 2.46
C PRO A 168 -4.56 -13.57 2.17
N SER A 169 -4.06 -13.94 0.99
CA SER A 169 -2.70 -13.63 0.55
C SER A 169 -2.51 -12.16 0.20
N GLU A 170 -3.50 -11.54 -0.48
CA GLU A 170 -3.46 -10.10 -0.77
C GLU A 170 -3.58 -9.27 0.51
N ALA A 171 -4.38 -9.74 1.47
CA ALA A 171 -4.48 -9.16 2.79
C ALA A 171 -3.13 -9.20 3.53
N ALA A 172 -2.36 -10.28 3.39
CA ALA A 172 -1.04 -10.38 4.01
C ALA A 172 -0.05 -9.37 3.40
N TRP A 173 -0.07 -9.17 2.08
CA TRP A 173 0.78 -8.16 1.42
C TRP A 173 0.37 -6.73 1.78
N LEU A 174 -0.93 -6.46 1.80
CA LEU A 174 -1.47 -5.17 2.25
C LEU A 174 -1.10 -4.90 3.71
N GLY A 175 -1.26 -5.90 4.58
CA GLY A 175 -0.88 -5.82 5.98
C GLY A 175 0.61 -5.58 6.17
N ALA A 176 1.46 -6.23 5.37
CA ALA A 176 2.90 -5.98 5.40
C ALA A 176 3.23 -4.53 5.00
N ALA A 177 2.62 -3.99 3.95
CA ALA A 177 2.82 -2.60 3.55
C ALA A 177 2.37 -1.61 4.65
N LEU A 178 1.20 -1.84 5.23
CA LEU A 178 0.56 -1.07 6.31
C LEU A 178 1.14 -1.38 7.70
N SER A 179 2.24 -2.13 7.78
CA SER A 179 2.92 -2.41 9.04
C SER A 179 4.22 -1.62 9.18
N LEU A 180 4.66 -0.99 8.09
CA LEU A 180 5.91 -0.25 8.04
C LEU A 180 5.82 1.09 8.81
N ASP A 181 4.65 1.73 8.80
CA ASP A 181 4.33 2.89 9.65
C ASP A 181 4.28 2.48 11.13
N ALA A 182 3.65 1.33 11.43
CA ALA A 182 3.57 0.77 12.76
C ALA A 182 4.94 0.33 13.29
N PHE A 183 5.86 -0.08 12.43
CA PHE A 183 7.25 -0.39 12.82
C PHE A 183 7.94 0.86 13.41
N GLY A 184 7.95 1.98 12.69
CA GLY A 184 8.54 3.21 13.21
C GLY A 184 7.91 3.65 14.55
N ALA A 185 6.59 3.57 14.62
CA ALA A 185 5.86 3.89 15.85
C ALA A 185 6.11 2.90 17.00
N GLY A 186 6.33 1.62 16.70
CA GLY A 186 6.67 0.58 17.68
C GLY A 186 8.02 0.82 18.33
N ILE A 187 9.05 1.19 17.55
CA ILE A 187 10.33 1.60 18.13
C ILE A 187 10.13 2.83 19.04
N GLY A 188 9.43 3.86 18.56
CA GLY A 188 9.16 5.07 19.35
C GLY A 188 8.35 4.80 20.63
N ALA A 189 7.35 3.93 20.57
CA ALA A 189 6.53 3.55 21.72
C ALA A 189 7.34 2.74 22.75
N ALA A 190 8.23 1.86 22.31
CA ALA A 190 9.15 1.17 23.22
C ALA A 190 10.06 2.17 23.97
N MET A 191 10.54 3.21 23.27
CA MET A 191 11.39 4.24 23.87
C MET A 191 10.66 5.12 24.89
N LEU A 192 9.35 5.27 24.75
CA LEU A 192 8.47 5.92 25.72
C LEU A 192 8.08 4.99 26.88
N GLY A 193 8.58 3.76 26.91
CA GLY A 193 8.34 2.80 27.98
C GLY A 193 6.94 2.19 27.98
N TYR A 194 6.25 2.15 26.83
CA TYR A 194 4.95 1.48 26.74
C TYR A 194 5.11 -0.05 26.83
N PRO A 195 4.21 -0.80 27.54
CA PRO A 195 4.28 -2.24 27.62
C PRO A 195 3.93 -2.83 26.25
N SER A 196 4.85 -3.64 25.70
CA SER A 196 4.79 -4.11 24.32
C SER A 196 3.51 -4.87 24.00
N LEU A 197 3.11 -5.80 24.88
CA LEU A 197 2.04 -6.75 24.60
C LEU A 197 0.65 -6.10 24.59
N TRP A 198 0.33 -5.28 25.59
CA TRP A 198 -0.96 -4.61 25.67
C TRP A 198 -1.11 -3.53 24.59
N THR A 199 -0.02 -2.80 24.31
CA THR A 199 -0.02 -1.73 23.32
C THR A 199 -0.20 -2.28 21.92
N SER A 200 0.52 -3.35 21.55
CA SER A 200 0.39 -3.94 20.21
C SER A 200 -0.98 -4.58 19.96
N LEU A 201 -1.52 -5.29 20.95
CA LEU A 201 -2.85 -5.88 20.85
C LEU A 201 -3.94 -4.81 20.70
N PHE A 202 -3.84 -3.73 21.49
CA PHE A 202 -4.80 -2.64 21.44
C PHE A 202 -4.76 -1.92 20.09
N ILE A 203 -3.56 -1.58 19.59
CA ILE A 203 -3.39 -0.93 18.29
C ILE A 203 -3.83 -1.83 17.13
N ALA A 204 -3.52 -3.13 17.17
CA ALA A 204 -3.98 -4.08 16.16
C ALA A 204 -5.51 -4.15 16.09
N LEU A 205 -6.18 -4.21 17.24
CA LEU A 205 -7.63 -4.23 17.31
C LEU A 205 -8.24 -2.90 16.85
N PHE A 206 -7.66 -1.77 17.26
CA PHE A 206 -8.07 -0.44 16.81
C PHE A 206 -7.92 -0.27 15.29
N GLY A 207 -6.77 -0.66 14.74
CA GLY A 207 -6.49 -0.62 13.30
C GLY A 207 -7.46 -1.49 12.50
N GLY A 208 -7.77 -2.70 12.98
CA GLY A 208 -8.79 -3.56 12.37
C GLY A 208 -10.19 -2.94 12.37
N ILE A 209 -10.60 -2.31 13.47
CA ILE A 209 -11.88 -1.57 13.57
C ILE A 209 -11.88 -0.38 12.61
N PHE A 210 -10.81 0.41 12.58
CA PHE A 210 -10.68 1.58 11.72
C PHE A 210 -10.64 1.21 10.24
N LEU A 211 -10.01 0.10 9.87
CA LEU A 211 -10.06 -0.44 8.51
C LEU A 211 -11.52 -0.77 8.13
N LYS A 212 -12.24 -1.49 9.00
CA LYS A 212 -13.66 -1.83 8.81
C LYS A 212 -14.54 -0.57 8.68
N LEU A 213 -14.32 0.42 9.54
CA LEU A 213 -15.02 1.69 9.51
C LEU A 213 -14.71 2.46 8.23
N GLY A 214 -13.43 2.51 7.84
CA GLY A 214 -12.96 3.13 6.60
C GLY A 214 -13.65 2.53 5.38
N ILE A 215 -13.75 1.20 5.31
CA ILE A 215 -14.46 0.51 4.21
C ILE A 215 -15.94 0.89 4.19
N HIS A 216 -16.59 0.93 5.36
CA HIS A 216 -18.01 1.28 5.44
C HIS A 216 -18.27 2.74 5.03
N VAL A 217 -17.47 3.67 5.55
CA VAL A 217 -17.52 5.09 5.21
C VAL A 217 -17.18 5.29 3.73
N GLY A 218 -16.10 4.70 3.22
CA GLY A 218 -15.72 4.76 1.82
C GLY A 218 -16.83 4.24 0.89
N ALA A 219 -17.46 3.12 1.24
CA ALA A 219 -18.56 2.56 0.45
C ALA A 219 -19.84 3.43 0.51
N ALA A 220 -20.13 4.05 1.65
CA ALA A 220 -21.24 4.98 1.81
C ALA A 220 -21.05 6.23 0.94
N PHE A 221 -19.84 6.79 0.92
CA PHE A 221 -19.52 7.99 0.15
C PHE A 221 -19.23 7.72 -1.34
N ALA A 222 -19.03 6.46 -1.75
CA ALA A 222 -18.83 6.08 -3.15
C ALA A 222 -20.01 6.42 -4.08
N ARG A 223 -21.17 6.82 -3.54
CA ARG A 223 -22.34 7.27 -4.33
C ARG A 223 -22.34 8.77 -4.60
N THR A 224 -21.47 9.55 -3.96
CA THR A 224 -21.50 11.00 -4.03
C THR A 224 -20.31 11.49 -4.84
N GLU A 225 -20.57 12.17 -5.97
CA GLU A 225 -19.57 12.78 -6.88
C GLU A 225 -18.58 13.74 -6.17
N TRP A 226 -18.87 14.12 -4.93
CA TRP A 226 -18.07 15.01 -4.09
C TRP A 226 -16.69 14.43 -3.73
N ILE A 227 -16.52 13.10 -3.74
CA ILE A 227 -15.21 12.48 -3.44
C ILE A 227 -14.15 12.83 -4.48
N ARG A 228 -14.53 13.08 -5.74
CA ARG A 228 -13.58 13.44 -6.80
C ARG A 228 -12.97 14.84 -6.57
N LYS A 229 -13.60 15.66 -5.72
CA LYS A 229 -13.07 16.95 -5.24
C LYS A 229 -12.26 16.82 -3.93
N LEU A 230 -12.35 15.71 -3.21
CA LEU A 230 -11.58 15.43 -2.00
C LEU A 230 -10.16 14.93 -2.29
N THR A 231 -9.81 14.62 -3.54
CA THR A 231 -8.43 14.35 -3.98
C THR A 231 -7.49 15.53 -3.73
N PHE A 232 -8.02 16.75 -3.60
CA PHE A 232 -7.25 17.96 -3.26
C PHE A 232 -7.00 18.13 -1.75
N LEU A 233 -7.62 17.31 -0.89
CA LEU A 233 -7.55 17.43 0.57
C LEU A 233 -6.13 17.22 1.14
N PRO A 234 -5.33 16.24 0.67
CA PRO A 234 -3.95 16.10 1.14
C PRO A 234 -3.10 17.33 0.82
N GLY A 235 -3.27 17.92 -0.39
CA GLY A 235 -2.57 19.15 -0.79
C GLY A 235 -2.97 20.36 0.05
N LEU A 236 -4.27 20.53 0.33
CA LEU A 236 -4.78 21.61 1.19
C LEU A 236 -4.30 21.47 2.64
N LEU A 237 -4.29 20.24 3.19
CA LEU A 237 -3.78 19.96 4.54
C LEU A 237 -2.28 20.25 4.64
N LEU A 238 -1.51 19.96 3.59
CA LEU A 238 -0.07 20.23 3.53
C LEU A 238 0.21 21.75 3.49
N ILE A 239 -0.59 22.50 2.75
CA ILE A 239 -0.56 23.98 2.75
C ILE A 239 -0.91 24.53 4.13
N MET A 240 -2.01 24.07 4.75
CA MET A 240 -2.42 24.49 6.09
C MET A 240 -1.37 24.15 7.16
N MET A 241 -0.80 22.94 7.13
CA MET A 241 0.26 22.54 8.04
C MET A 241 1.54 23.36 7.85
N GLY A 242 1.89 23.71 6.60
CA GLY A 242 3.02 24.57 6.28
C GLY A 242 2.85 25.99 6.82
N ILE A 243 1.66 26.58 6.66
CA ILE A 243 1.35 27.94 7.15
C ILE A 243 1.32 27.97 8.68
N MET A 244 0.70 26.96 9.32
CA MET A 244 0.58 26.89 10.77
C MET A 244 1.91 26.63 11.49
N LYS A 245 2.94 26.17 10.76
CA LYS A 245 4.30 26.00 11.27
C LYS A 245 5.21 27.21 10.98
N LEU A 246 4.73 28.15 10.15
CA LEU A 246 5.42 29.41 9.79
C LEU A 246 5.01 30.57 10.72
N MET A 247 3.78 30.53 11.25
CA MET A 247 3.36 31.37 12.39
C MET A 247 3.83 30.79 13.72
#